data_AF-A0A060Y6R7-F1
#
_entry.id   AF-A0A060Y6R7-F1
#
_cell.length_a   1.000
_cell.length_b   1.000
_cell.length_c   1.000
_cell.angle_alpha   90.00
_cell.angle_beta   90.00
_cell.angle_gamma   90.00
#
_symmetry.space_group_name_H-M   'P 1'
#
loop_
_entity.id
_entity.type
_entity.pdbx_description
1 polymer ?
#
loop_
_entity_poly.entity_id
_entity_poly.type
_entity_poly.pdbx_seq_one_letter_code
_entity_poly.pdbx_strand_id
1 'polypeptide(L)'
;PLLSMFRSVPRTSSLPPLDWPLPHLFGQYELKVEVHPKAHHRAHYETEGSRGAIKAASGGHPVVKLMGYNEKPVNLQMFIGTADDRYLRPHAFYQVHRITGKTVATASQEIIISSTKVLEIPLLPENNMSASSPPYLSCSIDCAGILKLRNSDIELRKGETDIGRKNTRVRVVFRVHIPQPNGKVLSLQAASIPVECCDRQRAECIVSRQAQPGVGML
;
A
#
# COMPACT_ATOMS: atom_id res chain seq x y z
N PRO A 1 -10.71 36.45 -9.46
CA PRO A 1 -11.55 35.27 -9.81
C PRO A 1 -10.84 33.97 -9.40
N LEU A 2 -10.94 33.60 -8.12
CA LEU A 2 -10.34 32.39 -7.55
C LEU A 2 -11.09 31.97 -6.27
N LEU A 3 -12.42 32.00 -6.35
CA LEU A 3 -13.30 31.55 -5.28
C LEU A 3 -14.29 30.54 -5.87
N SER A 4 -13.89 29.27 -5.96
CA SER A 4 -14.80 28.12 -6.11
C SER A 4 -14.02 26.82 -6.05
N MET A 5 -13.69 26.34 -4.85
CA MET A 5 -13.45 24.91 -4.57
C MET A 5 -13.93 24.49 -3.17
N PHE A 6 -14.82 25.26 -2.55
CA PHE A 6 -15.57 24.75 -1.39
C PHE A 6 -16.89 24.16 -1.89
N ARG A 7 -16.84 22.92 -2.41
CA ARG A 7 -18.04 22.10 -2.47
C ARG A 7 -18.35 21.62 -1.07
N SER A 8 -19.46 22.11 -0.52
CA SER A 8 -20.10 21.59 0.68
C SER A 8 -20.46 20.12 0.47
N VAL A 9 -19.80 19.21 1.19
CA VAL A 9 -20.17 17.79 1.25
C VAL A 9 -21.38 17.65 2.19
N PRO A 10 -22.49 17.02 1.78
CA PRO A 10 -23.62 16.77 2.66
C PRO A 10 -23.28 15.70 3.71
N ARG A 11 -23.99 15.78 4.84
CA ARG A 11 -23.77 15.07 6.11
C ARG A 11 -23.86 13.53 5.99
N THR A 12 -22.73 12.91 5.66
CA THR A 12 -22.18 11.71 6.29
C THR A 12 -20.66 11.90 6.21
N SER A 13 -19.88 11.70 7.28
CA SER A 13 -18.43 11.86 7.23
C SER A 13 -17.81 10.69 6.44
N SER A 14 -18.03 10.65 5.13
CA SER A 14 -17.44 9.66 4.24
C SER A 14 -15.95 9.94 4.13
N LEU A 15 -15.15 8.93 4.45
CA LEU A 15 -13.70 8.99 4.26
C LEU A 15 -13.39 9.20 2.76
N PRO A 16 -12.26 9.86 2.43
CA PRO A 16 -11.87 10.07 1.04
C PRO A 16 -11.76 8.73 0.27
N PRO A 17 -12.18 8.66 -1.00
CA PRO A 17 -11.96 7.49 -1.85
C PRO A 17 -10.48 7.10 -1.97
N LEU A 18 -10.19 5.82 -2.22
CA LEU A 18 -8.82 5.28 -2.26
C LEU A 18 -7.97 5.81 -3.43
N ASP A 19 -8.60 6.30 -4.49
CA ASP A 19 -7.96 6.90 -5.68
C ASP A 19 -7.75 8.41 -5.55
N TRP A 20 -8.18 9.03 -4.44
CA TRP A 20 -7.96 10.45 -4.21
C TRP A 20 -6.48 10.70 -3.83
N PRO A 21 -5.73 11.56 -4.53
CA PRO A 21 -4.43 12.01 -4.06
C PRO A 21 -4.55 12.71 -2.71
N LEU A 22 -3.81 12.19 -1.72
CA LEU A 22 -3.68 12.78 -0.39
C LEU A 22 -2.21 13.08 -0.10
N PRO A 23 -1.91 14.14 0.65
CA PRO A 23 -0.53 14.47 1.04
C PRO A 23 -0.02 13.51 2.13
N HIS A 24 1.29 13.34 2.21
CA HIS A 24 1.92 12.63 3.34
C HIS A 24 2.17 13.55 4.53
N LEU A 25 2.18 14.87 4.32
CA LEU A 25 2.49 15.90 5.33
C LEU A 25 1.40 16.98 5.35
N PHE A 26 0.93 17.34 6.55
CA PHE A 26 0.06 18.50 6.75
C PHE A 26 0.29 19.12 8.14
N GLY A 27 0.78 20.36 8.16
CA GLY A 27 1.16 21.02 9.40
C GLY A 27 2.27 20.24 10.13
N GLN A 28 2.00 19.83 11.36
CA GLN A 28 2.91 19.02 12.18
C GLN A 28 2.80 17.51 11.94
N TYR A 29 1.76 17.06 11.23
CA TYR A 29 1.48 15.64 11.05
C TYR A 29 2.13 15.12 9.78
N GLU A 30 2.95 14.07 9.93
CA GLU A 30 3.64 13.43 8.82
C GLU A 30 3.44 11.92 8.87
N LEU A 31 2.90 11.34 7.80
CA LEU A 31 2.89 9.89 7.57
C LEU A 31 4.08 9.53 6.70
N LYS A 32 5.00 8.72 7.21
CA LYS A 32 6.20 8.30 6.46
C LYS A 32 6.41 6.80 6.50
N VAL A 33 6.96 6.27 5.40
CA VAL A 33 7.47 4.91 5.35
C VAL A 33 8.92 4.95 5.81
N GLU A 34 9.16 4.61 7.07
CA GLU A 34 10.49 4.65 7.69
C GLU A 34 11.39 3.54 7.13
N VAL A 35 10.85 2.33 7.03
CA VAL A 35 11.55 1.18 6.45
C VAL A 35 10.75 0.69 5.26
N HIS A 36 11.34 0.81 4.08
CA HIS A 36 10.70 0.40 2.84
C HIS A 36 10.72 -1.13 2.64
N PRO A 37 9.72 -1.67 1.92
CA PRO A 37 9.76 -3.05 1.46
C PRO A 37 10.93 -3.26 0.50
N LYS A 38 11.40 -4.50 0.39
CA LYS A 38 12.34 -4.88 -0.68
C LYS A 38 11.71 -4.66 -2.06
N ALA A 39 12.54 -4.40 -3.06
CA ALA A 39 12.10 -4.15 -4.43
C ALA A 39 11.40 -5.34 -5.11
N HIS A 40 11.41 -6.53 -4.52
CA HIS A 40 10.84 -7.73 -5.11
C HIS A 40 10.10 -8.60 -4.08
N HIS A 41 8.83 -8.90 -4.32
CA HIS A 41 8.02 -9.80 -3.52
C HIS A 41 7.12 -10.64 -4.42
N ARG A 42 7.38 -11.95 -4.51
CA ARG A 42 6.55 -12.87 -5.29
C ARG A 42 5.12 -12.94 -4.72
N ALA A 43 4.17 -12.42 -5.49
CA ALA A 43 2.76 -12.57 -5.17
C ALA A 43 2.30 -14.03 -5.37
N HIS A 44 1.22 -14.41 -4.69
CA HIS A 44 0.59 -15.72 -4.84
C HIS A 44 -0.81 -15.60 -5.42
N TYR A 45 -1.32 -16.68 -5.98
CA TYR A 45 -2.74 -16.81 -6.30
C TYR A 45 -3.49 -17.39 -5.09
N GLU A 46 -4.80 -17.18 -5.05
CA GLU A 46 -5.66 -17.68 -3.96
C GLU A 46 -5.65 -19.22 -3.84
N THR A 47 -5.37 -19.92 -4.95
CA THR A 47 -5.24 -21.38 -4.99
C THR A 47 -3.91 -21.90 -4.45
N GLU A 48 -2.94 -21.01 -4.18
CA GLU A 48 -1.63 -21.36 -3.65
C GLU A 48 -1.53 -21.05 -2.15
N GLY A 49 -0.63 -21.74 -1.44
CA GLY A 49 -0.24 -21.32 -0.09
C GLY A 49 0.38 -19.92 -0.11
N SER A 50 0.12 -19.16 0.96
CA SER A 50 0.67 -17.80 1.13
C SER A 50 2.20 -17.77 0.99
N ARG A 51 2.73 -16.73 0.34
CA ARG A 51 4.18 -16.49 0.21
C ARG A 51 4.76 -15.69 1.38
N GLY A 52 3.98 -15.55 2.45
CA GLY A 52 4.34 -14.83 3.66
C GLY A 52 4.25 -13.32 3.49
N ALA A 53 4.65 -12.62 4.56
CA ALA A 53 4.58 -11.16 4.60
C ALA A 53 5.63 -10.49 3.71
N ILE A 54 5.35 -9.25 3.33
CA ILE A 54 6.31 -8.35 2.70
C ILE A 54 7.47 -8.12 3.69
N LYS A 55 8.69 -8.17 3.17
CA LYS A 55 9.93 -8.00 3.95
C LYS A 55 10.63 -6.71 3.56
N ALA A 56 11.38 -6.13 4.49
CA ALA A 56 12.25 -4.98 4.20
C ALA A 56 13.58 -5.42 3.59
N ALA A 57 14.27 -4.50 2.90
CA ALA A 57 15.59 -4.76 2.32
C ALA A 57 16.67 -5.01 3.40
N SER A 58 16.53 -4.37 4.57
CA SER A 58 17.39 -4.52 5.74
C SER A 58 17.18 -5.84 6.51
N GLY A 59 16.27 -6.71 6.03
CA GLY A 59 15.70 -7.78 6.86
C GLY A 59 14.53 -7.28 7.71
N GLY A 60 13.75 -8.19 8.28
CA GLY A 60 12.53 -7.85 9.02
C GLY A 60 11.39 -7.38 8.10
N HIS A 61 10.62 -6.39 8.55
CA HIS A 61 9.37 -5.96 7.93
C HIS A 61 9.36 -4.44 7.64
N PRO A 62 8.55 -3.98 6.67
CA PRO A 62 8.37 -2.55 6.46
C PRO A 62 7.84 -1.86 7.72
N VAL A 63 8.24 -0.62 7.94
CA VAL A 63 7.82 0.17 9.11
C VAL A 63 7.24 1.50 8.64
N VAL A 64 6.09 1.85 9.20
CA VAL A 64 5.40 3.12 8.92
C VAL A 64 5.30 3.90 10.23
N LYS A 65 5.51 5.22 10.14
CA LYS A 65 5.44 6.14 11.28
C LYS A 65 4.47 7.28 10.98
N LEU A 66 3.64 7.62 11.97
CA LEU A 66 2.85 8.84 12.01
C LEU A 66 3.47 9.77 13.05
N MET A 67 4.11 10.84 12.59
CA MET A 67 4.75 11.85 13.41
C MET A 67 3.76 12.94 13.82
N GLY A 68 4.01 13.57 14.97
CA GLY A 68 3.27 14.75 15.43
C GLY A 68 1.89 14.45 16.00
N TYR A 69 1.55 13.17 16.21
CA TYR A 69 0.24 12.74 16.72
C TYR A 69 0.39 11.58 17.71
N ASN A 70 -0.22 11.72 18.89
CA ASN A 70 -0.29 10.67 19.92
C ASN A 70 -1.56 10.74 20.80
N GLU A 71 -2.56 11.53 20.42
CA GLU A 71 -3.69 11.83 21.30
C GLU A 71 -4.66 10.64 21.45
N LYS A 72 -5.05 10.03 20.33
CA LYS A 72 -5.98 8.88 20.31
C LYS A 72 -5.46 7.78 19.40
N PRO A 73 -5.77 6.50 19.68
CA PRO A 73 -5.47 5.41 18.75
C PRO A 73 -6.06 5.68 17.37
N VAL A 74 -5.28 5.40 16.33
CA VAL A 74 -5.68 5.50 14.93
C VAL A 74 -5.26 4.24 14.19
N ASN A 75 -6.07 3.85 13.22
CA ASN A 75 -5.74 2.73 12.34
C ASN A 75 -5.02 3.23 11.09
N LEU A 76 -3.99 2.49 10.71
CA LEU A 76 -3.36 2.52 9.42
C LEU A 76 -4.18 1.68 8.45
N GLN A 77 -4.64 2.28 7.37
CA GLN A 77 -5.19 1.58 6.22
C GLN A 77 -4.05 1.26 5.24
N MET A 78 -3.94 -0.01 4.86
CA MET A 78 -2.96 -0.50 3.90
C MET A 78 -3.64 -1.20 2.72
N PHE A 79 -3.27 -0.82 1.50
CA PHE A 79 -3.72 -1.49 0.28
C PHE A 79 -2.61 -1.53 -0.78
N ILE A 80 -2.83 -2.31 -1.84
CA ILE A 80 -1.90 -2.41 -2.97
C ILE A 80 -2.34 -1.45 -4.07
N GLY A 81 -1.46 -0.51 -4.39
CA GLY A 81 -1.68 0.51 -5.40
C GLY A 81 -0.85 0.32 -6.66
N THR A 82 -1.16 1.09 -7.69
CA THR A 82 -0.37 1.24 -8.91
C THR A 82 1.04 1.78 -8.60
N ALA A 83 2.02 1.43 -9.43
CA ALA A 83 3.38 1.98 -9.33
C ALA A 83 3.57 3.34 -10.04
N ASP A 84 2.49 3.92 -10.59
CA ASP A 84 2.51 5.24 -11.24
C ASP A 84 2.37 6.35 -10.20
N ASP A 85 3.40 7.18 -10.09
CA ASP A 85 3.49 8.27 -9.11
C ASP A 85 2.48 9.38 -9.37
N ARG A 86 2.03 9.56 -10.63
CA ARG A 86 1.07 10.62 -10.98
C ARG A 86 -0.37 10.23 -10.70
N TYR A 87 -0.67 8.93 -10.73
CA TYR A 87 -2.02 8.40 -10.63
C TYR A 87 -2.06 7.17 -9.71
N LEU A 88 -1.72 7.39 -8.44
CA LEU A 88 -1.80 6.36 -7.42
C LEU A 88 -3.27 5.98 -7.17
N ARG A 89 -3.62 4.75 -7.50
CA ARG A 89 -4.95 4.16 -7.29
C ARG A 89 -4.83 2.69 -6.90
N PRO A 90 -5.87 2.06 -6.34
CA PRO A 90 -5.88 0.61 -6.11
C PRO A 90 -5.50 -0.17 -7.36
N HIS A 91 -4.65 -1.20 -7.21
CA HIS A 91 -4.24 -2.03 -8.33
C HIS A 91 -5.36 -3.03 -8.69
N ALA A 92 -5.77 -3.08 -9.96
CA ALA A 92 -6.86 -3.96 -10.38
C ALA A 92 -6.53 -5.46 -10.22
N PHE A 93 -5.29 -5.84 -10.56
CA PHE A 93 -4.83 -7.24 -10.56
C PHE A 93 -4.15 -7.72 -9.27
N TYR A 94 -3.83 -6.83 -8.33
CA TYR A 94 -3.13 -7.18 -7.10
C TYR A 94 -3.86 -6.63 -5.89
N GLN A 95 -4.03 -7.46 -4.86
CA GLN A 95 -4.66 -7.06 -3.61
C GLN A 95 -3.77 -7.39 -2.43
N VAL A 96 -4.03 -6.71 -1.32
CA VAL A 96 -3.41 -7.08 -0.05
C VAL A 96 -3.96 -8.42 0.39
N HIS A 97 -3.09 -9.26 0.95
CA HIS A 97 -3.47 -10.51 1.58
C HIS A 97 -3.11 -10.44 3.06
N ARG A 98 -4.11 -10.65 3.92
CA ARG A 98 -3.90 -10.73 5.36
C ARG A 98 -3.09 -11.97 5.73
N ILE A 99 -1.95 -11.78 6.38
CA ILE A 99 -1.14 -12.85 6.96
C ILE A 99 -1.52 -13.02 8.42
N THR A 100 -1.76 -14.27 8.83
CA THR A 100 -2.00 -14.66 10.22
C THR A 100 -1.08 -15.81 10.60
N GLY A 101 -0.84 -16.00 11.89
CA GLY A 101 -0.04 -17.11 12.40
C GLY A 101 0.70 -16.76 13.68
N LYS A 102 1.34 -17.77 14.30
CA LYS A 102 2.05 -17.62 15.59
C LYS A 102 3.24 -16.66 15.52
N THR A 103 3.79 -16.44 14.34
CA THR A 103 4.94 -15.56 14.10
C THR A 103 4.55 -14.15 13.68
N VAL A 104 3.24 -13.86 13.56
CA VAL A 104 2.70 -12.53 13.25
C VAL A 104 2.30 -11.88 14.56
N ALA A 105 2.99 -10.82 14.94
CA ALA A 105 2.71 -10.08 16.17
C ALA A 105 1.65 -8.99 15.97
N THR A 106 1.55 -8.45 14.76
CA THR A 106 0.67 -7.30 14.50
C THR A 106 -0.77 -7.73 14.25
N ALA A 107 -1.68 -7.30 15.13
CA ALA A 107 -3.10 -7.45 14.92
C ALA A 107 -3.54 -6.69 13.65
N SER A 108 -4.40 -7.31 12.85
CA SER A 108 -4.94 -6.70 11.64
C SER A 108 -6.32 -7.23 11.31
N GLN A 109 -7.11 -6.40 10.63
CA GLN A 109 -8.42 -6.74 10.09
C GLN A 109 -8.44 -6.46 8.58
N GLU A 110 -9.07 -7.34 7.81
CA GLU A 110 -9.34 -7.10 6.39
C GLU A 110 -10.74 -6.50 6.25
N ILE A 111 -10.85 -5.40 5.50
CA ILE A 111 -12.11 -4.79 5.08
C ILE A 111 -12.12 -4.62 3.56
N ILE A 112 -13.29 -4.41 2.98
CA ILE A 112 -13.46 -4.16 1.55
C ILE A 112 -13.99 -2.74 1.35
N ILE A 113 -13.24 -1.92 0.62
CA ILE A 113 -13.64 -0.56 0.22
C ILE A 113 -13.67 -0.53 -1.31
N SER A 114 -14.85 -0.28 -1.91
CA SER A 114 -15.01 -0.22 -3.37
C SER A 114 -14.36 -1.41 -4.09
N SER A 115 -14.64 -2.63 -3.61
CA SER A 115 -14.08 -3.90 -4.13
C SER A 115 -12.56 -4.07 -4.01
N THR A 116 -11.88 -3.19 -3.26
CA THR A 116 -10.45 -3.30 -2.91
C THR A 116 -10.33 -3.80 -1.49
N LYS A 117 -9.52 -4.85 -1.29
CA LYS A 117 -9.12 -5.29 0.06
C LYS A 117 -8.19 -4.26 0.68
N VAL A 118 -8.51 -3.87 1.92
CA VAL A 118 -7.72 -2.95 2.74
C VAL A 118 -7.47 -3.62 4.07
N LEU A 119 -6.22 -3.61 4.53
CA LEU A 119 -5.87 -4.00 5.90
C LEU A 119 -5.95 -2.79 6.81
N GLU A 120 -6.69 -2.93 7.90
CA GLU A 120 -6.65 -1.99 9.02
C GLU A 120 -5.74 -2.54 10.11
N ILE A 121 -4.77 -1.71 10.51
CA ILE A 121 -3.71 -2.07 11.44
C ILE A 121 -3.59 -0.96 12.48
N PRO A 122 -3.71 -1.24 13.79
CA PRO A 122 -3.58 -0.20 14.81
C PRO A 122 -2.14 0.34 14.83
N LEU A 123 -2.00 1.67 14.81
CA LEU A 123 -0.72 2.32 15.10
C LEU A 123 -0.53 2.40 16.61
N LEU A 124 0.67 2.03 17.08
CA LEU A 124 0.99 1.98 18.50
C LEU A 124 1.98 3.08 18.87
N PRO A 125 1.88 3.69 20.07
CA PRO A 125 2.92 4.60 20.57
C PRO A 125 4.25 3.87 20.73
N GLU A 126 5.36 4.50 20.33
CA GLU A 126 6.68 3.93 20.54
C GLU A 126 7.27 4.43 21.87
N ASN A 127 7.56 3.52 22.79
CA ASN A 127 7.97 3.85 24.17
C ASN A 127 9.42 4.37 24.29
N ASN A 128 10.21 4.32 23.20
CA ASN A 128 11.63 4.68 23.21
C ASN A 128 11.87 6.16 22.83
N MET A 129 10.95 7.04 23.23
CA MET A 129 11.07 8.47 22.96
C MET A 129 12.15 9.08 23.86
N SER A 130 13.22 9.61 23.25
CA SER A 130 14.03 10.63 23.90
C SER A 130 13.15 11.85 24.18
N ALA A 131 13.35 12.52 25.33
CA ALA A 131 12.52 13.69 25.71
C ALA A 131 12.52 14.84 24.68
N SER A 132 13.44 14.82 23.70
CA SER A 132 13.57 15.81 22.63
C SER A 132 12.90 15.42 21.30
N SER A 133 12.46 14.17 21.12
CA SER A 133 11.81 13.73 19.87
C SER A 133 10.31 14.02 19.90
N PRO A 134 9.72 14.54 18.81
CA PRO A 134 8.28 14.75 18.73
C PRO A 134 7.55 13.39 18.85
N PRO A 135 6.35 13.37 19.43
CA PRO A 135 5.59 12.14 19.61
C PRO A 135 5.24 11.52 18.26
N TYR A 136 5.26 10.20 18.21
CA TYR A 136 4.89 9.46 17.01
C TYR A 136 4.26 8.11 17.36
N LEU A 137 3.44 7.62 16.44
CA LEU A 137 2.95 6.25 16.43
C LEU A 137 3.69 5.49 15.33
N SER A 138 3.94 4.20 15.54
CA SER A 138 4.61 3.36 14.57
C SER A 138 3.95 1.99 14.43
N CYS A 139 4.21 1.33 13.31
CA CYS A 139 3.79 -0.04 13.08
C CYS A 139 4.77 -0.78 12.16
N SER A 140 5.13 -1.99 12.55
CA SER A 140 5.89 -2.95 11.75
C SER A 140 4.91 -3.86 11.00
N ILE A 141 5.00 -3.89 9.68
CA ILE A 141 4.01 -4.55 8.81
C ILE A 141 4.40 -6.01 8.56
N ASP A 142 4.15 -6.87 9.55
CA ASP A 142 4.37 -8.32 9.47
C ASP A 142 3.12 -9.13 9.10
N CYS A 143 1.97 -8.47 8.99
CA CYS A 143 0.66 -9.08 8.77
C CYS A 143 0.13 -8.95 7.32
N ALA A 144 0.99 -8.57 6.36
CA ALA A 144 0.54 -8.27 5.00
C ALA A 144 1.43 -8.90 3.91
N GLY A 145 0.81 -9.64 2.99
CA GLY A 145 1.39 -10.17 1.75
C GLY A 145 0.67 -9.63 0.52
N ILE A 146 1.05 -10.12 -0.67
CA ILE A 146 0.47 -9.69 -1.95
C ILE A 146 -0.22 -10.87 -2.65
N LEU A 147 -1.49 -10.68 -3.01
CA LEU A 147 -2.32 -11.59 -3.80
C LEU A 147 -2.40 -11.13 -5.25
N LYS A 148 -2.15 -12.02 -6.20
CA LYS A 148 -2.44 -11.83 -7.63
C LYS A 148 -3.82 -12.40 -7.94
N LEU A 149 -4.70 -11.57 -8.47
CA LEU A 149 -6.02 -11.99 -8.94
C LEU A 149 -5.91 -12.66 -10.32
N ARG A 150 -6.78 -13.64 -10.61
CA ARG A 150 -6.82 -14.28 -11.93
C ARG A 150 -7.42 -13.30 -12.94
N ASN A 151 -6.96 -13.36 -14.18
CA ASN A 151 -7.40 -12.42 -15.20
C ASN A 151 -8.91 -12.54 -15.49
N SER A 152 -9.44 -13.77 -15.47
CA SER A 152 -10.87 -14.05 -15.62
C SER A 152 -11.73 -13.33 -14.57
N ASP A 153 -11.22 -13.16 -13.33
CA ASP A 153 -11.95 -12.52 -12.24
C ASP A 153 -11.93 -10.98 -12.36
N ILE A 154 -11.00 -10.43 -13.16
CA ILE A 154 -10.84 -8.99 -13.42
C ILE A 154 -11.53 -8.56 -14.71
N GLU A 155 -11.49 -9.37 -15.76
CA GLU A 155 -12.11 -9.08 -17.07
C GLU A 155 -13.64 -8.88 -16.95
N LEU A 156 -14.25 -9.45 -15.91
CA LEU A 156 -15.67 -9.21 -15.57
C LEU A 156 -15.94 -7.80 -15.01
N ARG A 157 -14.90 -7.05 -14.59
CA ARG A 157 -15.00 -5.68 -14.08
C ARG A 157 -14.71 -4.71 -15.23
N LYS A 158 -15.71 -3.93 -15.65
CA LYS A 158 -15.60 -2.96 -16.75
C LYS A 158 -14.42 -1.98 -16.52
N GLY A 159 -13.60 -1.78 -17.55
CA GLY A 159 -12.61 -0.68 -17.61
C GLY A 159 -11.14 -1.06 -17.42
N GLU A 160 -10.82 -2.34 -17.19
CA GLU A 160 -9.42 -2.78 -17.09
C GLU A 160 -8.86 -3.19 -18.46
N THR A 161 -7.57 -2.93 -18.70
CA THR A 161 -6.92 -3.09 -20.01
C THR A 161 -5.79 -4.13 -19.98
N ASP A 162 -5.38 -4.63 -21.14
CA ASP A 162 -4.22 -5.53 -21.30
C ASP A 162 -2.90 -4.93 -20.78
N ILE A 163 -2.83 -3.61 -20.66
CA ILE A 163 -1.68 -2.90 -20.08
C ILE A 163 -1.57 -3.22 -18.58
N GLY A 164 -2.68 -3.18 -17.85
CA GLY A 164 -2.72 -3.53 -16.43
C GLY A 164 -2.35 -4.99 -16.18
N ARG A 165 -2.67 -5.89 -17.14
CA ARG A 165 -2.33 -7.32 -17.07
C ARG A 165 -0.82 -7.58 -17.11
N LYS A 166 -0.08 -6.76 -17.85
CA LYS A 166 1.39 -6.84 -17.95
C LYS A 166 2.11 -6.08 -16.85
N ASN A 167 1.41 -5.22 -16.11
CA ASN A 167 2.00 -4.46 -15.02
C ASN A 167 2.13 -5.35 -13.77
N THR A 168 3.37 -5.75 -13.48
CA THR A 168 3.72 -6.55 -12.32
C THR A 168 4.33 -5.73 -11.19
N ARG A 169 4.40 -4.39 -11.36
CA ARG A 169 4.93 -3.46 -10.37
C ARG A 169 3.80 -2.80 -9.59
N VAL A 170 3.90 -2.87 -8.28
CA VAL A 170 2.92 -2.29 -7.35
C VAL A 170 3.60 -1.36 -6.36
N ARG A 171 2.83 -0.54 -5.66
CA ARG A 171 3.28 0.12 -4.42
C ARG A 171 2.40 -0.34 -3.27
N VAL A 172 3.00 -0.43 -2.08
CA VAL A 172 2.22 -0.54 -0.85
C VAL A 172 1.81 0.86 -0.45
N VAL A 173 0.51 1.08 -0.30
CA VAL A 173 -0.05 2.39 0.04
C VAL A 173 -0.57 2.36 1.45
N PHE A 174 -0.22 3.39 2.21
CA PHE A 174 -0.56 3.58 3.60
C PHE A 174 -1.37 4.87 3.75
N ARG A 175 -2.48 4.80 4.47
CA ARG A 175 -3.36 5.94 4.71
C ARG A 175 -3.78 5.97 6.18
N VAL A 176 -3.84 7.16 6.76
CA VAL A 176 -4.36 7.38 8.12
C VAL A 176 -5.43 8.46 8.11
N HIS A 177 -6.34 8.34 9.06
CA HIS A 177 -7.45 9.27 9.28
C HIS A 177 -7.37 9.81 10.71
N ILE A 178 -6.94 11.06 10.84
CA ILE A 178 -6.68 11.73 12.11
C ILE A 178 -7.91 12.58 12.46
N PRO A 179 -8.66 12.23 13.53
CA PRO A 179 -9.77 13.05 13.98
C PRO A 179 -9.28 14.41 14.47
N GLN A 180 -9.91 15.49 14.02
CA GLN A 180 -9.56 16.85 14.39
C GLN A 180 -10.53 17.40 15.45
N PRO A 181 -10.12 18.33 16.34
CA PRO A 181 -10.99 18.91 17.37
C PRO A 181 -12.26 19.58 16.83
N ASN A 182 -12.22 20.06 15.59
CA ASN A 182 -13.36 20.67 14.90
C ASN A 182 -14.38 19.66 14.33
N GLY A 183 -14.23 18.37 14.64
CA GLY A 183 -15.09 17.29 14.14
C GLY A 183 -14.82 16.86 12.70
N LYS A 184 -13.84 17.46 12.02
CA LYS A 184 -13.37 17.00 10.70
C LYS A 184 -12.34 15.87 10.85
N VAL A 185 -12.00 15.25 9.72
CA VAL A 185 -10.97 14.22 9.64
C VAL A 185 -9.88 14.70 8.69
N LEU A 186 -8.63 14.76 9.16
CA LEU A 186 -7.46 14.95 8.33
C LEU A 186 -7.00 13.60 7.80
N SER A 187 -6.75 13.50 6.50
CA SER A 187 -6.31 12.24 5.89
C SER A 187 -4.94 12.41 5.26
N LEU A 188 -3.99 11.55 5.65
CA LEU A 188 -2.63 11.53 5.10
C LEU A 188 -2.38 10.22 4.37
N GLN A 189 -1.53 10.25 3.35
CA GLN A 189 -1.17 9.08 2.55
C GLN A 189 0.31 9.07 2.17
N ALA A 190 0.95 7.92 2.35
CA ALA A 190 2.30 7.65 1.92
C ALA A 190 2.35 6.35 1.11
N ALA A 191 3.20 6.29 0.09
CA ALA A 191 3.41 5.10 -0.72
C ALA A 191 4.84 4.61 -0.56
N SER A 192 5.02 3.29 -0.51
CA SER A 192 6.33 2.66 -0.54
C SER A 192 7.03 2.86 -1.89
N ILE A 193 8.32 2.55 -1.98
CA ILE A 193 8.97 2.28 -3.27
C ILE A 193 8.22 1.19 -4.07
N PRO A 194 8.36 1.16 -5.41
CA PRO A 194 7.76 0.10 -6.22
C PRO A 194 8.31 -1.29 -5.86
N VAL A 195 7.41 -2.28 -5.86
CA VAL A 195 7.69 -3.69 -5.60
C VAL A 195 7.34 -4.50 -6.84
N GLU A 196 8.30 -5.26 -7.35
CA GLU A 196 8.15 -6.19 -8.46
C GLU A 196 7.54 -7.51 -7.97
N CYS A 197 6.40 -7.90 -8.52
CA CYS A 197 5.63 -9.05 -8.05
C CYS A 197 5.82 -10.34 -8.85
N CYS A 198 6.49 -10.30 -10.00
CA CYS A 198 6.71 -11.48 -10.83
C CYS A 198 7.88 -12.34 -10.32
N ASP A 199 7.82 -13.65 -10.54
CA ASP A 199 8.91 -14.56 -10.20
C ASP A 199 10.22 -14.17 -10.93
N ARG A 200 11.34 -14.10 -10.20
CA ARG A 200 12.64 -13.62 -10.74
C ARG A 200 13.09 -14.44 -11.95
N GLN A 201 12.78 -15.74 -11.97
CA GLN A 201 13.07 -16.63 -13.10
C GLN A 201 12.32 -16.25 -14.38
N ARG A 202 11.13 -15.63 -14.27
CA ARG A 202 10.36 -15.16 -15.42
C ARG A 202 10.82 -13.80 -15.92
N ALA A 203 11.35 -12.94 -15.04
CA ALA A 203 11.96 -11.67 -15.43
C ALA A 203 13.24 -11.88 -16.26
N GLU A 204 14.09 -12.83 -15.87
CA GLU A 204 15.29 -13.20 -16.64
C GLU A 204 14.91 -13.88 -17.99
N CYS A 205 13.81 -14.63 -18.05
CA CYS A 205 13.27 -15.19 -19.31
C CYS A 205 12.76 -14.14 -20.31
N ILE A 206 12.32 -12.97 -19.85
CA ILE A 206 11.86 -11.89 -20.76
C ILE A 206 13.07 -11.15 -21.35
N VAL A 207 14.12 -10.93 -20.55
CA VAL A 207 15.36 -10.29 -21.03
C VAL A 207 16.14 -11.20 -21.99
N SER A 208 16.21 -12.50 -21.69
CA SER A 208 16.90 -13.47 -22.56
C SER A 208 16.17 -13.74 -23.88
N ARG A 209 14.87 -13.43 -24.01
CA ARG A 209 14.14 -13.50 -25.29
C ARG A 209 14.22 -12.22 -26.14
N GLN A 210 14.72 -11.11 -25.59
CA GLN A 210 14.95 -9.87 -26.35
C GLN A 210 16.41 -9.69 -26.79
N ALA A 211 17.32 -10.57 -26.35
CA ALA A 211 18.72 -10.57 -26.74
C ALA A 211 19.06 -11.76 -27.65
N GLN A 212 18.47 -11.81 -28.84
CA GLN A 212 19.08 -12.46 -30.01
C GLN A 212 18.83 -11.61 -31.27
N PRO A 213 19.76 -10.71 -31.65
CA PRO A 213 19.88 -10.30 -33.03
C PRO A 213 20.55 -11.43 -33.83
N GLY A 214 20.12 -11.59 -35.08
CA GLY A 214 20.30 -12.78 -35.91
C GLY A 214 21.71 -13.39 -35.96
N VAL A 215 21.74 -14.73 -35.87
CA VAL A 215 22.83 -15.52 -36.43
C VAL A 215 22.48 -15.76 -37.90
N GLY A 216 23.30 -15.21 -38.78
CA GLY A 216 23.14 -15.29 -40.23
C GLY A 216 23.20 -16.72 -40.76
N MET A 217 22.41 -16.96 -41.81
CA MET A 217 22.64 -18.06 -42.73
C MET A 217 24.03 -17.93 -43.36
N LEU A 218 24.81 -19.00 -43.27
CA LEU A 218 25.82 -19.39 -44.24
C LEU A 218 25.47 -20.78 -44.74
#